data_AF-A0A8T5SYK9-F1
#
_entry.id   AF-A0A8T5SYK9-F1
#
_cell.length_a   1.000
_cell.length_b   1.000
_cell.length_c   1.000
_cell.angle_alpha   90.00
_cell.angle_beta   90.00
_cell.angle_gamma   90.00
#
_symmetry.space_group_name_H-M   'P 1'
#
loop_
_entity.id
_entity.type
_entity.pdbx_description
1 polymer ?
#
loop_
_entity_poly.entity_id
_entity_poly.type
_entity_poly.pdbx_seq_one_letter_code
_entity_poly.pdbx_strand_id
1 'polypeptide(L)'
;MTSNESQEIIHRSSISKTLEDAYRDYAHYVISERAIPDARDGLKPVHRRILWAMHQMKLTFSSPHKKCARIVGEVTGKYHPHAGGVYEALVRLAQPFSLRYPVVHGQGNFGSIDGFPAAAMRYCVTGDTLILSDDGIVPIKKLGNGEPESDININILTHDGTINTASKFFNSNKHPIYGIETSLGYEIKGSYNHPISCWTMQDGAPKLVWKMLSQISKEDIVILQRETSLFANTNLDLKKYWPVEDLKFAKVSYPEVMNEDLAFLLGTLVAEGSYHQK
;
A
#
# COMPACT_ATOMS: atom_id res chain seq x y z
N MET A 1 6.09 -17.75 -62.68
CA MET A 1 7.33 -17.44 -61.94
C MET A 1 7.07 -17.66 -60.46
N THR A 2 7.77 -18.65 -59.91
CA THR A 2 8.01 -18.98 -58.48
C THR A 2 6.82 -19.00 -57.53
N SER A 3 6.16 -20.17 -57.44
CA SER A 3 5.51 -20.65 -56.22
C SER A 3 6.59 -20.83 -55.14
N ASN A 4 6.63 -19.90 -54.18
CA ASN A 4 7.52 -20.01 -53.02
C ASN A 4 6.85 -20.96 -52.02
N GLU A 5 7.02 -22.27 -52.22
CA GLU A 5 6.61 -23.27 -51.23
C GLU A 5 7.45 -23.09 -49.97
N SER A 6 6.82 -22.58 -48.93
CA SER A 6 7.40 -22.54 -47.59
C SER A 6 7.44 -23.97 -47.07
N GLN A 7 8.59 -24.63 -47.08
CA GLN A 7 8.74 -25.92 -46.41
C GLN A 7 8.67 -25.70 -44.90
N GLU A 8 7.55 -26.08 -44.27
CA GLU A 8 7.49 -26.29 -42.82
C GLU A 8 8.40 -27.46 -42.46
N ILE A 9 9.54 -27.16 -41.83
CA ILE A 9 10.46 -28.17 -41.31
C ILE A 9 9.85 -28.76 -40.04
N ILE A 10 9.07 -29.83 -40.18
CA ILE A 10 8.51 -30.56 -39.05
C ILE A 10 9.55 -31.57 -38.55
N HIS A 11 10.26 -31.21 -37.47
CA HIS A 11 11.15 -32.15 -36.78
C HIS A 11 10.33 -33.15 -35.95
N ARG A 12 10.42 -34.44 -36.28
CA ARG A 12 9.88 -35.50 -35.42
C ARG A 12 10.74 -35.65 -34.17
N SER A 13 10.15 -35.49 -32.99
CA SER A 13 10.81 -35.76 -31.70
C SER A 13 10.12 -36.93 -30.97
N SER A 14 10.91 -37.69 -30.20
CA SER A 14 10.40 -38.72 -29.32
C SER A 14 9.89 -38.07 -28.02
N ILE A 15 8.63 -38.32 -27.66
CA ILE A 15 8.02 -37.76 -26.45
C ILE A 15 8.81 -38.13 -25.18
N SER A 16 9.29 -39.37 -25.09
CA SER A 16 10.04 -39.85 -23.92
C SER A 16 11.37 -39.12 -23.77
N LYS A 17 12.08 -38.90 -24.88
CA LYS A 17 13.36 -38.18 -24.87
C LYS A 17 13.15 -36.70 -24.56
N THR A 18 12.13 -36.07 -25.15
CA THR A 18 11.78 -34.68 -24.86
C THR A 18 11.40 -34.47 -23.39
N LEU A 19 10.65 -35.40 -22.79
CA LEU A 19 10.32 -35.36 -21.36
C LEU A 19 11.54 -35.50 -20.47
N GLU A 20 12.44 -36.45 -20.77
CA GLU A 20 13.66 -36.67 -20.01
C GLU A 20 14.58 -35.43 -20.07
N ASP A 21 14.81 -34.89 -21.26
CA ASP A 21 15.66 -33.72 -21.46
C ASP A 21 15.05 -32.48 -20.76
N ALA A 22 13.74 -32.24 -20.94
CA ALA A 22 13.06 -31.11 -20.29
C ALA A 22 13.08 -31.20 -18.76
N TYR A 23 12.87 -32.41 -18.22
CA TYR A 23 12.95 -32.64 -16.78
C TYR A 23 14.37 -32.44 -16.26
N ARG A 24 15.38 -32.97 -16.95
CA ARG A 24 16.79 -32.82 -16.59
C ARG A 24 17.21 -31.35 -16.59
N ASP A 25 16.84 -30.60 -17.62
CA ASP A 25 17.19 -29.19 -17.75
C ASP A 25 16.52 -28.34 -16.67
N TYR A 26 15.24 -28.59 -16.38
CA TYR A 26 14.54 -27.91 -15.30
C TYR A 26 15.13 -28.26 -13.92
N ALA A 27 15.43 -29.53 -13.67
CA ALA A 27 16.04 -29.99 -12.42
C ALA A 27 17.41 -29.34 -12.22
N HIS A 28 18.25 -29.34 -13.25
CA HIS A 28 19.56 -28.68 -13.21
C HIS A 28 19.40 -27.19 -12.90
N TYR A 29 18.51 -26.49 -13.61
CA TYR A 29 18.23 -25.07 -13.36
C TYR A 29 17.74 -24.79 -11.93
N VAL A 30 16.85 -25.61 -11.38
CA VAL A 30 16.38 -25.45 -9.99
C VAL A 30 17.52 -25.62 -9.00
N ILE A 31 18.39 -26.61 -9.22
CA ILE A 31 19.53 -26.89 -8.32
C ILE A 31 20.52 -25.73 -8.36
N SER A 32 20.97 -25.31 -9.54
CA SER A 32 22.04 -24.33 -9.71
C SER A 32 21.58 -22.88 -9.52
N GLU A 33 20.38 -22.52 -10.00
CA GLU A 33 19.94 -21.12 -10.11
C GLU A 33 18.81 -20.73 -9.14
N ARG A 34 18.37 -21.64 -8.26
CA ARG A 34 17.24 -21.36 -7.35
C ARG A 34 17.40 -21.92 -5.94
N ALA A 35 17.68 -23.21 -5.80
CA ALA A 35 17.50 -23.93 -4.55
C ALA A 35 18.72 -23.85 -3.63
N ILE A 36 19.93 -24.05 -4.17
CA ILE A 36 21.16 -24.19 -3.38
C ILE A 36 21.93 -22.86 -3.39
N PRO A 37 22.43 -22.38 -2.22
CA PRO A 37 23.30 -21.21 -2.17
C PRO A 37 24.70 -21.52 -2.74
N ASP A 38 25.37 -20.49 -3.26
CA ASP A 38 26.78 -20.63 -3.67
C ASP A 38 27.68 -20.77 -2.44
N ALA A 39 28.65 -21.68 -2.48
CA ALA A 39 29.52 -21.96 -1.34
C ALA A 39 30.44 -20.78 -0.95
N ARG A 40 30.71 -19.85 -1.87
CA ARG A 40 31.62 -18.73 -1.66
C ARG A 40 31.01 -17.61 -0.84
N ASP A 41 29.72 -17.35 -1.04
CA ASP A 41 29.00 -16.24 -0.40
C ASP A 41 27.80 -16.69 0.46
N GLY A 42 27.40 -17.96 0.38
CA GLY A 42 26.24 -18.49 1.08
C GLY A 42 24.89 -17.95 0.57
N LEU A 43 24.86 -17.28 -0.58
CA LEU A 43 23.68 -16.62 -1.12
C LEU A 43 23.03 -17.43 -2.24
N LYS A 44 21.69 -17.52 -2.19
CA LYS A 44 20.89 -17.91 -3.34
C LYS A 44 20.85 -16.76 -4.36
N PRO A 45 20.60 -17.04 -5.65
CA PRO A 45 20.57 -15.99 -6.68
C PRO A 45 19.62 -14.83 -6.38
N VAL A 46 18.45 -15.08 -5.77
CA VAL A 46 17.51 -14.00 -5.40
C VAL A 46 18.09 -13.07 -4.32
N HIS A 47 18.78 -13.60 -3.30
CA HIS A 47 19.40 -12.78 -2.26
C HIS A 47 20.50 -11.89 -2.85
N ARG A 48 21.35 -12.48 -3.71
CA ARG A 48 22.44 -11.76 -4.39
C ARG A 48 21.91 -10.61 -5.25
N ARG A 49 20.85 -10.86 -6.02
CA ARG A 49 20.19 -9.85 -6.86
C ARG A 49 19.60 -8.70 -6.03
N ILE A 50 18.98 -9.01 -4.88
CA ILE A 50 18.45 -7.99 -3.96
C ILE A 50 19.58 -7.11 -3.42
N LEU A 51 20.62 -7.70 -2.85
CA LEU A 51 21.75 -6.96 -2.28
C LEU A 51 22.50 -6.15 -3.34
N TRP A 52 22.65 -6.71 -4.55
CA TRP A 52 23.24 -6.00 -5.68
C TRP A 52 22.40 -4.79 -6.10
N ALA A 53 21.08 -4.94 -6.25
CA ALA A 53 20.19 -3.82 -6.57
C ALA A 53 20.26 -2.73 -5.50
N MET A 54 20.22 -3.10 -4.21
CA MET A 54 20.37 -2.15 -3.10
C MET A 54 21.71 -1.41 -3.14
N HIS A 55 22.80 -2.12 -3.47
CA HIS A 55 24.12 -1.50 -3.68
C HIS A 55 24.10 -0.52 -4.86
N GLN A 56 23.52 -0.90 -6.01
CA GLN A 56 23.44 -0.01 -7.18
C GLN A 56 22.58 1.24 -6.91
N MET A 57 21.55 1.09 -6.07
CA MET A 57 20.74 2.18 -5.56
C MET A 57 21.43 3.03 -4.47
N LYS A 58 22.68 2.71 -4.11
CA LYS A 58 23.48 3.36 -3.05
C LYS A 58 22.78 3.35 -1.68
N LEU A 59 22.07 2.27 -1.36
CA LEU A 59 21.38 2.10 -0.08
C LEU A 59 22.35 1.58 0.99
N THR A 60 23.16 2.49 1.53
CA THR A 60 24.06 2.22 2.66
C THR A 60 23.34 2.34 3.99
N PHE A 61 23.98 1.91 5.08
CA PHE A 61 23.43 2.06 6.44
C PHE A 61 23.09 3.51 6.80
N SER A 62 23.86 4.49 6.29
CA SER A 62 23.63 5.92 6.51
C SER A 62 22.54 6.52 5.61
N SER A 63 22.08 5.78 4.59
CA SER A 63 21.07 6.30 3.66
C SER A 63 19.65 6.21 4.27
N PRO A 64 18.75 7.16 3.96
CA PRO A 64 17.36 7.06 4.39
C PRO A 64 16.67 5.81 3.84
N HIS A 65 15.82 5.20 4.68
CA HIS A 65 15.02 4.05 4.27
C HIS A 65 14.23 4.33 2.98
N LYS A 66 14.18 3.31 2.11
CA LYS A 66 13.36 3.31 0.90
C LYS A 66 12.27 2.26 1.00
N LYS A 67 11.13 2.55 0.36
CA LYS A 67 10.00 1.64 0.31
C LYS A 67 10.42 0.30 -0.30
N CYS A 68 10.04 -0.82 0.32
CA CYS A 68 10.38 -2.16 -0.14
C CYS A 68 10.01 -2.38 -1.61
N ALA A 69 8.86 -1.88 -2.05
CA ALA A 69 8.44 -2.05 -3.42
C ALA A 69 9.27 -1.29 -4.46
N ARG A 70 10.03 -0.25 -4.07
CA ARG A 70 11.01 0.39 -4.96
C ARG A 70 12.19 -0.55 -5.19
N ILE A 71 12.66 -1.21 -4.12
CA ILE A 71 13.74 -2.21 -4.18
C ILE A 71 13.29 -3.43 -4.98
N VAL A 72 12.10 -3.96 -4.70
CA VAL A 72 11.51 -5.10 -5.45
C VAL A 72 11.34 -4.76 -6.93
N GLY A 73 10.86 -3.55 -7.25
CA GLY A 73 10.73 -3.07 -8.63
C GLY A 73 12.07 -3.00 -9.37
N GLU A 74 13.13 -2.49 -8.71
CA GLU A 74 14.47 -2.43 -9.29
C GLU A 74 15.05 -3.84 -9.56
N VAL A 75 14.89 -4.75 -8.59
CA VAL A 75 15.35 -6.15 -8.73
C VAL A 75 14.63 -6.83 -9.88
N THR A 76 13.30 -6.71 -9.95
CA THR A 76 12.50 -7.38 -10.97
C THR A 76 12.70 -6.79 -12.37
N GLY A 77 12.87 -5.46 -12.45
CA GLY A 77 13.08 -4.77 -13.72
C GLY A 77 14.46 -5.03 -14.35
N LYS A 78 15.51 -5.24 -13.54
CA LYS A 78 16.89 -5.31 -14.05
C LYS A 78 17.59 -6.65 -13.87
N TYR A 79 17.26 -7.39 -12.82
CA TYR A 79 18.11 -8.51 -12.37
C TYR A 79 17.36 -9.83 -12.20
N HIS A 80 16.04 -9.81 -12.02
CA HIS A 80 15.23 -10.99 -11.77
C HIS A 80 13.93 -10.98 -12.59
N PRO A 81 13.81 -11.75 -13.68
CA PRO A 81 12.66 -11.70 -14.58
C PRO A 81 11.38 -12.34 -14.00
N HIS A 82 11.36 -12.62 -12.69
CA HIS A 82 10.22 -13.21 -12.00
C HIS A 82 9.77 -12.27 -10.88
N ALA A 83 8.48 -11.95 -10.86
CA ALA A 83 7.93 -11.05 -9.85
C ALA A 83 7.73 -11.75 -8.48
N GLY A 84 7.59 -13.07 -8.46
CA GLY A 84 7.30 -13.84 -7.24
C GLY A 84 8.55 -14.11 -6.39
N GLY A 85 8.43 -13.97 -5.07
CA GLY A 85 9.45 -14.41 -4.10
C GLY A 85 10.52 -13.37 -3.75
N VAL A 86 10.64 -12.26 -4.50
CA VAL A 86 11.65 -11.21 -4.23
C VAL A 86 11.34 -10.47 -2.94
N TYR A 87 10.06 -10.13 -2.72
CA TYR A 87 9.66 -9.39 -1.53
C TYR A 87 9.81 -10.25 -0.27
N GLU A 88 9.41 -11.51 -0.33
CA GLU A 88 9.53 -12.49 0.76
C GLU A 88 11.00 -12.74 1.11
N ALA A 89 11.87 -12.84 0.09
CA ALA A 89 13.31 -12.92 0.29
C ALA A 89 13.86 -11.65 0.96
N LEU A 90 13.47 -10.46 0.49
CA LEU A 90 13.89 -9.19 1.09
C LEU A 90 13.45 -9.09 2.57
N VAL A 91 12.22 -9.49 2.87
CA VAL A 91 11.69 -9.53 4.24
C VAL A 91 12.53 -10.44 5.12
N ARG A 92 12.82 -11.67 4.66
CA ARG A 92 13.64 -12.62 5.42
C ARG A 92 15.06 -12.11 5.69
N LEU A 93 15.66 -11.38 4.74
CA LEU A 93 16.98 -10.77 4.92
C LEU A 93 17.03 -9.71 6.02
N ALA A 94 15.87 -9.20 6.45
CA ALA A 94 15.71 -8.20 7.50
C ALA A 94 15.21 -8.75 8.85
N GLN A 95 14.80 -10.02 8.92
CA GLN A 95 14.22 -10.61 10.13
C GLN A 95 15.30 -11.14 11.11
N PRO A 96 15.44 -10.57 12.32
CA PRO A 96 16.44 -11.01 13.30
C PRO A 96 16.17 -12.39 13.90
N PHE A 97 14.91 -12.86 13.85
CA PHE A 97 14.54 -14.21 14.30
C PHE A 97 14.74 -15.28 13.20
N SER A 98 14.90 -14.87 11.93
CA SER A 98 15.12 -15.79 10.81
C SER A 98 16.60 -15.94 10.45
N LEU A 99 17.41 -14.90 10.66
CA LEU A 99 18.84 -14.90 10.38
C LEU A 99 19.64 -14.55 11.62
N ARG A 100 20.74 -15.28 11.83
CA ARG A 100 21.70 -14.96 12.90
C ARG A 100 22.29 -13.55 12.76
N TYR A 101 22.55 -13.15 11.52
CA TYR A 101 23.04 -11.82 11.15
C TYR A 101 22.19 -11.28 9.99
N PRO A 102 21.16 -10.47 10.27
CA PRO A 102 20.41 -9.78 9.23
C PRO A 102 21.32 -8.89 8.40
N VAL A 103 21.14 -8.92 7.07
CA VAL A 103 21.94 -8.15 6.12
C VAL A 103 21.17 -6.97 5.52
N VAL A 104 19.89 -6.84 5.85
CA VAL A 104 19.03 -5.72 5.49
C VAL A 104 18.46 -5.11 6.76
N HIS A 105 18.48 -3.78 6.87
CA HIS A 105 17.80 -3.06 7.95
C HIS A 105 16.40 -2.65 7.49
N GLY A 106 15.36 -3.27 8.05
CA GLY A 106 13.95 -2.96 7.77
C GLY A 106 13.36 -1.94 8.74
N GLN A 107 12.39 -1.15 8.28
CA GLN A 107 11.58 -0.26 9.10
C GLN A 107 10.10 -0.59 8.91
N GLY A 108 9.37 -0.84 10.00
CA GLY A 108 7.96 -1.25 9.99
C GLY A 108 7.77 -2.72 10.35
N ASN A 109 6.58 -3.27 10.05
CA ASN A 109 6.25 -4.66 10.37
C ASN A 109 6.85 -5.63 9.33
N PHE A 110 7.92 -6.32 9.72
CA PHE A 110 8.57 -7.38 8.93
C PHE A 110 8.18 -8.80 9.40
N GLY A 111 7.04 -8.95 10.08
CA GLY A 111 6.53 -10.21 10.61
C GLY A 111 7.05 -10.51 12.02
N SER A 112 6.54 -11.59 12.63
CA SER A 112 6.93 -12.02 13.99
C SER A 112 7.26 -13.51 14.07
N ILE A 113 7.82 -13.91 15.22
CA ILE A 113 8.12 -15.31 15.54
C ILE A 113 6.85 -16.16 15.69
N ASP A 114 5.72 -15.53 16.02
CA ASP A 114 4.41 -16.18 16.19
C ASP A 114 3.74 -16.54 14.86
N GLY A 115 4.42 -16.30 13.74
CA GLY A 115 3.94 -16.61 12.40
C GLY A 115 3.10 -15.50 11.76
N PHE A 116 3.00 -14.32 12.37
CA PHE A 116 2.37 -13.18 11.73
C PHE A 116 3.19 -12.73 10.51
N PRO A 117 2.58 -12.62 9.31
CA PRO A 117 3.29 -12.28 8.10
C PRO A 117 3.79 -10.83 8.12
N ALA A 118 4.81 -10.56 7.31
CA ALA A 118 5.28 -9.19 7.09
C ALA A 118 4.21 -8.34 6.40
N ALA A 119 4.25 -7.06 6.70
CA ALA A 119 3.36 -6.11 6.10
C ALA A 119 3.72 -5.88 4.63
N ALA A 120 2.80 -6.12 3.69
CA ALA A 120 3.09 -6.12 2.26
C ALA A 120 3.86 -4.90 1.73
N MET A 121 4.60 -5.13 0.63
CA MET A 121 5.51 -4.15 0.03
C MET A 121 4.86 -2.80 -0.34
N ARG A 122 3.55 -2.81 -0.64
CA ARG A 122 2.67 -1.64 -0.79
C ARG A 122 1.27 -2.03 -0.32
N TYR A 123 0.62 -1.07 0.31
CA TYR A 123 -0.80 -1.08 0.59
C TYR A 123 -1.41 0.14 -0.06
N CYS A 124 -2.57 -0.03 -0.69
CA CYS A 124 -3.18 1.06 -1.43
C CYS A 124 -4.65 1.14 -1.09
N VAL A 125 -5.12 2.37 -1.01
CA VAL A 125 -6.54 2.68 -1.04
C VAL A 125 -6.91 3.15 -2.44
N THR A 126 -8.19 3.17 -2.72
CA THR A 126 -8.72 3.75 -3.96
C THR A 126 -8.53 5.27 -3.98
N GLY A 127 -8.46 5.86 -5.18
CA GLY A 127 -8.15 7.28 -5.32
C GLY A 127 -9.21 8.23 -4.76
N ASP A 128 -10.44 7.77 -4.64
CA ASP A 128 -11.59 8.45 -4.01
C ASP A 128 -11.58 8.38 -2.48
N THR A 129 -10.70 7.57 -1.88
CA THR A 129 -10.55 7.51 -0.43
C THR A 129 -10.19 8.88 0.13
N LEU A 130 -10.99 9.34 1.08
CA LEU A 130 -10.81 10.62 1.75
C LEU A 130 -9.71 10.52 2.80
N ILE A 131 -8.80 11.49 2.79
CA ILE A 131 -7.77 11.65 3.80
C ILE A 131 -7.96 13.00 4.49
N LEU A 132 -7.58 13.06 5.76
CA LEU A 132 -7.51 14.31 6.51
C LEU A 132 -6.10 14.88 6.37
N SER A 133 -5.99 16.04 5.71
CA SER A 133 -4.74 16.82 5.63
C SER A 133 -4.92 18.24 6.18
N ASP A 134 -3.84 19.01 6.22
CA ASP A 134 -3.84 20.45 6.52
C ASP A 134 -4.52 21.32 5.45
N ASP A 135 -4.96 20.72 4.34
CA ASP A 135 -5.87 21.30 3.34
C ASP A 135 -7.34 20.87 3.57
N GLY A 136 -7.61 20.17 4.67
CA GLY A 136 -8.91 19.59 5.01
C GLY A 136 -9.10 18.17 4.47
N ILE A 137 -10.36 17.75 4.36
CA ILE A 137 -10.69 16.40 3.88
C ILE A 137 -10.69 16.39 2.35
N VAL A 138 -9.74 15.67 1.75
CA VAL A 138 -9.58 15.59 0.29
C VAL A 138 -9.46 14.14 -0.19
N PRO A 139 -9.96 13.81 -1.40
CA PRO A 139 -9.68 12.53 -2.03
C PRO A 139 -8.18 12.37 -2.28
N ILE A 140 -7.60 11.24 -1.88
CA ILE A 140 -6.15 11.00 -1.95
C ILE A 140 -5.58 11.12 -3.37
N LYS A 141 -6.37 10.86 -4.42
CA LYS A 141 -5.94 11.04 -5.82
C LYS A 141 -5.60 12.48 -6.18
N LYS A 142 -6.13 13.48 -5.46
CA LYS A 142 -5.84 14.90 -5.72
C LYS A 142 -4.43 15.30 -5.30
N LEU A 143 -3.77 14.48 -4.47
CA LEU A 143 -2.40 14.76 -4.03
C LEU A 143 -1.38 14.52 -5.13
N GLY A 144 -1.65 13.59 -6.05
CA GLY A 144 -0.73 13.22 -7.11
C GLY A 144 -1.03 13.94 -8.42
N ASN A 145 -0.02 14.01 -9.29
CA ASN A 145 -0.12 14.53 -10.66
C ASN A 145 -0.37 13.43 -11.71
N GLY A 146 -0.68 12.20 -11.29
CA GLY A 146 -0.88 11.03 -12.16
C GLY A 146 0.37 10.18 -12.38
N GLU A 147 1.56 10.70 -12.08
CA GLU A 147 2.82 9.96 -12.21
C GLU A 147 2.96 8.84 -11.17
N PRO A 148 3.78 7.80 -11.43
CA PRO A 148 4.06 6.72 -10.48
C PRO A 148 4.59 7.21 -9.12
N GLU A 149 5.33 8.33 -9.13
CA GLU A 149 5.86 9.01 -7.95
C GLU A 149 5.73 10.52 -8.17
N SER A 150 5.22 11.25 -7.17
CA SER A 150 5.16 12.72 -7.16
C SER A 150 5.64 13.29 -5.84
N ASP A 151 6.29 14.43 -5.92
CA ASP A 151 6.61 15.26 -4.75
C ASP A 151 5.33 15.96 -4.27
N ILE A 152 5.09 15.87 -2.96
CA ILE A 152 3.99 16.54 -2.27
C ILE A 152 4.56 17.21 -1.02
N ASN A 153 3.80 18.12 -0.41
CA ASN A 153 4.17 18.70 0.88
C ASN A 153 2.89 18.98 1.66
N ILE A 154 2.39 17.94 2.33
CA ILE A 154 1.14 17.99 3.08
C ILE A 154 1.37 17.42 4.47
N ASN A 155 0.65 17.95 5.45
CA ASN A 155 0.63 17.37 6.78
C ASN A 155 -0.53 16.37 6.87
N ILE A 156 -0.25 15.21 7.45
CA ILE A 156 -1.23 14.13 7.64
C ILE A 156 -1.21 13.73 9.10
N LEU A 157 -2.39 13.50 9.66
CA LEU A 157 -2.55 12.95 10.99
C LEU A 157 -2.41 11.44 10.94
N THR A 158 -1.52 10.87 11.77
CA THR A 158 -1.40 9.42 11.93
C THR A 158 -2.38 8.89 12.97
N HIS A 159 -2.52 7.56 13.01
CA HIS A 159 -3.43 6.87 13.93
C HIS A 159 -3.19 7.16 15.42
N ASP A 160 -1.97 7.56 15.78
CA ASP A 160 -1.52 7.90 17.12
C ASP A 160 -1.65 9.40 17.43
N GLY A 161 -2.22 10.18 16.50
CA GLY A 161 -2.46 11.61 16.67
C GLY A 161 -1.22 12.48 16.42
N THR A 162 -0.12 11.92 15.92
CA THR A 162 1.03 12.72 15.51
C THR A 162 0.85 13.28 14.10
N ILE A 163 1.27 14.54 13.91
CA ILE A 163 1.25 15.19 12.60
C ILE A 163 2.58 14.88 11.90
N ASN A 164 2.50 14.30 10.71
CA ASN A 164 3.66 13.98 9.89
C ASN A 164 3.55 14.65 8.52
N THR A 165 4.66 15.19 8.03
CA THR A 165 4.74 15.77 6.68
C THR A 165 5.01 14.67 5.66
N ALA A 166 4.06 14.44 4.76
CA ALA A 166 4.25 13.58 3.61
C ALA A 166 4.93 14.37 2.48
N SER A 167 6.10 13.90 2.07
CA SER A 167 6.90 14.51 0.99
C SER A 167 6.74 13.81 -0.36
N LYS A 168 6.15 12.62 -0.39
CA LYS A 168 6.04 11.77 -1.59
C LYS A 168 4.70 11.05 -1.68
N PHE A 169 4.04 11.21 -2.82
CA PHE A 169 2.88 10.42 -3.24
C PHE A 169 3.30 9.33 -4.21
N PHE A 170 2.66 8.17 -4.13
CA PHE A 170 2.95 7.04 -5.01
C PHE A 170 1.67 6.49 -5.61
N ASN A 171 1.60 6.50 -6.94
CA ASN A 171 0.52 5.87 -7.68
C ASN A 171 0.90 4.41 -7.95
N SER A 172 0.14 3.47 -7.38
CA SER A 172 0.39 2.04 -7.59
C SER A 172 -0.29 1.48 -8.84
N ASN A 173 -0.87 2.33 -9.70
CA ASN A 173 -1.63 1.90 -10.88
C ASN A 173 -2.85 1.04 -10.53
N LYS A 174 -3.33 0.27 -11.50
CA LYS A 174 -4.57 -0.52 -11.40
C LYS A 174 -4.31 -1.83 -10.65
N HIS A 175 -5.11 -2.08 -9.63
CA HIS A 175 -5.13 -3.33 -8.89
C HIS A 175 -6.57 -3.81 -8.72
N PRO A 176 -6.79 -5.14 -8.56
CA PRO A 176 -8.04 -5.64 -7.99
C PRO A 176 -8.29 -4.99 -6.62
N ILE A 177 -9.50 -4.49 -6.43
CA ILE A 177 -9.90 -3.83 -5.19
C ILE A 177 -10.84 -4.74 -4.39
N TYR A 178 -10.74 -4.62 -3.08
CA TYR A 178 -11.67 -5.17 -2.11
C TYR A 178 -12.37 -3.98 -1.45
N GLY A 179 -13.63 -4.15 -1.10
CA GLY A 179 -14.43 -3.14 -0.43
C GLY A 179 -15.12 -3.77 0.77
N ILE A 180 -15.16 -3.04 1.87
CA ILE A 180 -16.01 -3.38 3.01
C ILE A 180 -16.97 -2.23 3.25
N GLU A 181 -18.20 -2.57 3.62
CA GLU A 181 -19.22 -1.65 4.08
C GLU A 181 -19.57 -2.05 5.52
N THR A 182 -19.48 -1.10 6.43
CA THR A 182 -19.84 -1.30 7.84
C THR A 182 -21.36 -1.21 8.01
N SER A 183 -21.89 -1.76 9.10
CA SER A 183 -23.32 -1.65 9.42
C SER A 183 -23.81 -0.21 9.64
N LEU A 184 -22.88 0.73 9.89
CA LEU A 184 -23.14 2.16 10.03
C LEU A 184 -23.06 2.92 8.69
N GLY A 185 -22.86 2.22 7.56
CA GLY A 185 -22.81 2.81 6.23
C GLY A 185 -21.45 3.40 5.83
N TYR A 186 -20.40 3.24 6.64
CA TYR A 186 -19.04 3.61 6.24
C TYR A 186 -18.45 2.59 5.28
N GLU A 187 -17.76 3.06 4.25
CA GLU A 187 -17.12 2.24 3.24
C GLU A 187 -15.60 2.49 3.18
N ILE A 188 -14.82 1.43 3.01
CA ILE A 188 -13.42 1.55 2.61
C ILE A 188 -13.10 0.57 1.48
N LYS A 189 -12.39 1.07 0.46
CA LYS A 189 -11.97 0.31 -0.71
C LYS A 189 -10.46 0.41 -0.90
N GLY A 190 -9.80 -0.72 -1.08
CA GLY A 190 -8.36 -0.77 -1.25
C GLY A 190 -7.86 -2.08 -1.86
N SER A 191 -6.54 -2.24 -1.92
CA SER A 191 -5.94 -3.51 -2.29
C SER A 191 -6.23 -4.58 -1.24
N TYR A 192 -6.22 -5.85 -1.64
CA TYR A 192 -6.50 -7.00 -0.76
C TYR A 192 -5.68 -6.99 0.54
N ASN A 193 -4.46 -6.48 0.45
CA ASN A 193 -3.51 -6.41 1.54
C ASN A 193 -3.61 -5.10 2.34
N HIS A 194 -4.51 -4.16 2.05
CA HIS A 194 -4.55 -2.89 2.78
C HIS A 194 -4.87 -3.13 4.27
N PRO A 195 -4.03 -2.66 5.23
CA PRO A 195 -4.22 -2.94 6.63
C PRO A 195 -5.33 -2.05 7.22
N ILE A 196 -6.26 -2.66 7.92
CA ILE A 196 -7.35 -2.02 8.65
C ILE A 196 -7.20 -2.35 10.13
N SER A 197 -7.35 -1.33 10.98
CA SER A 197 -7.34 -1.52 12.43
C SER A 197 -8.70 -2.07 12.85
N CYS A 198 -8.68 -3.28 13.40
CA CYS A 198 -9.85 -3.95 13.92
C CYS A 198 -9.70 -4.18 15.42
N TRP A 199 -10.81 -4.17 16.13
CA TRP A 199 -10.93 -4.61 17.50
C TRP A 199 -11.33 -6.08 17.52
N THR A 200 -10.55 -6.89 18.22
CA THR A 200 -10.80 -8.32 18.37
C THR A 200 -10.58 -8.77 19.81
N MET A 201 -11.27 -9.84 20.21
CA MET A 201 -11.06 -10.49 21.49
C MET A 201 -9.93 -11.52 21.35
N GLN A 202 -8.80 -11.29 22.02
CA GLN A 202 -7.67 -12.21 22.05
C GLN A 202 -7.33 -12.53 23.50
N ASP A 203 -7.30 -13.82 23.85
CA ASP A 203 -7.03 -14.31 25.21
C ASP A 203 -7.98 -13.74 26.29
N GLY A 204 -9.25 -13.50 25.92
CA GLY A 204 -10.25 -12.91 26.82
C GLY A 204 -10.12 -11.40 27.04
N ALA A 205 -9.18 -10.73 26.36
CA ALA A 205 -9.00 -9.29 26.43
C ALA A 205 -9.23 -8.62 25.07
N PRO A 206 -9.83 -7.41 25.04
CA PRO A 206 -9.92 -6.62 23.82
C PRO A 206 -8.54 -6.14 23.38
N LYS A 207 -8.17 -6.39 22.12
CA LYS A 207 -6.94 -5.88 21.50
C LYS A 207 -7.22 -5.27 20.14
N LEU A 208 -6.48 -4.20 19.86
CA LEU A 208 -6.38 -3.62 18.53
C LEU A 208 -5.41 -4.47 17.70
N VAL A 209 -5.87 -4.95 16.56
CA VAL A 209 -5.08 -5.78 15.65
C VAL A 209 -5.26 -5.26 14.23
N TRP A 210 -4.15 -5.17 13.51
CA TRP A 210 -4.17 -4.86 12.09
C TRP A 210 -4.53 -6.13 11.29
N LYS A 211 -5.65 -6.09 10.58
CA LYS A 211 -6.07 -7.13 9.64
C LYS A 211 -5.96 -6.61 8.22
N MET A 212 -5.60 -7.49 7.27
CA MET A 212 -5.66 -7.11 5.86
C MET A 212 -7.11 -7.02 5.38
N LEU A 213 -7.40 -6.15 4.43
CA LEU A 213 -8.75 -5.96 3.87
C LEU A 213 -9.38 -7.28 3.39
N SER A 214 -8.58 -8.20 2.86
CA SER A 214 -9.02 -9.54 2.44
C SER A 214 -9.30 -10.52 3.58
N GLN A 215 -8.90 -10.19 4.80
CA GLN A 215 -9.04 -11.04 6.00
C GLN A 215 -10.19 -10.57 6.91
N ILE A 216 -10.82 -9.43 6.59
CA ILE A 216 -11.92 -8.89 7.37
C ILE A 216 -13.16 -9.75 7.15
N SER A 217 -13.78 -10.18 8.24
CA SER A 217 -15.06 -10.89 8.24
C SER A 217 -16.19 -10.05 8.83
N LYS A 218 -17.42 -10.55 8.78
CA LYS A 218 -18.60 -9.82 9.28
C LYS A 218 -18.61 -9.67 10.81
N GLU A 219 -17.85 -10.51 11.51
CA GLU A 219 -17.70 -10.49 12.96
C GLU A 219 -16.64 -9.47 13.43
N ASP A 220 -15.85 -8.91 12.51
CA ASP A 220 -14.80 -7.94 12.85
C ASP A 220 -15.37 -6.55 13.10
N ILE A 221 -14.91 -5.94 14.20
CA ILE A 221 -15.25 -4.56 14.54
C ILE A 221 -14.15 -3.65 14.00
N VAL A 222 -14.43 -2.91 12.94
CA VAL A 222 -13.49 -1.92 12.38
C VAL A 222 -13.47 -0.69 13.28
N ILE A 223 -12.26 -0.20 13.59
CA ILE A 223 -12.10 0.99 14.42
C ILE A 223 -12.29 2.25 13.57
N LEU A 224 -13.12 3.15 14.06
CA LEU A 224 -13.29 4.51 13.54
C LEU A 224 -12.63 5.49 14.50
N GLN A 225 -11.63 6.22 14.02
CA GLN A 225 -11.02 7.31 14.77
C GLN A 225 -11.92 8.55 14.66
N ARG A 226 -12.57 8.92 15.77
CA ARG A 226 -13.46 10.10 15.83
C ARG A 226 -12.75 11.35 16.34
N GLU A 227 -11.71 11.17 17.15
CA GLU A 227 -10.89 12.26 17.68
C GLU A 227 -9.75 12.52 16.70
N THR A 228 -9.97 13.48 15.81
CA THR A 228 -8.94 13.99 14.90
C THR A 228 -8.97 15.51 14.89
N SER A 229 -7.83 16.13 15.20
CA SER A 229 -7.67 17.59 15.16
C SER A 229 -6.55 17.94 14.19
N LEU A 230 -6.87 17.91 12.89
CA LEU A 230 -6.04 18.53 11.87
C LEU A 230 -6.93 19.58 11.19
N PHE A 231 -6.81 20.81 11.64
CA PHE A 231 -7.56 21.93 11.10
C PHE A 231 -6.91 22.38 9.80
N ALA A 232 -7.75 22.70 8.81
CA ALA A 232 -7.25 23.27 7.56
C ALA A 232 -6.63 24.64 7.85
N ASN A 233 -5.47 24.94 7.26
CA ASN A 233 -4.85 26.26 7.36
C ASN A 233 -5.58 27.32 6.53
N THR A 234 -6.51 26.88 5.67
CA THR A 234 -7.28 27.75 4.78
C THR A 234 -8.77 27.48 4.96
N ASN A 235 -9.56 28.56 4.96
CA ASN A 235 -11.01 28.43 5.00
C ASN A 235 -11.51 27.82 3.69
N LEU A 236 -12.36 26.81 3.77
CA LEU A 236 -12.94 26.16 2.60
C LEU A 236 -13.84 27.15 1.83
N ASP A 237 -13.62 27.32 0.53
CA ASP A 237 -14.53 28.09 -0.34
C ASP A 237 -15.86 27.35 -0.49
N LEU A 238 -16.94 28.02 -0.06
CA LEU A 238 -18.31 27.51 -0.06
C LEU A 238 -19.11 27.91 -1.29
N LYS A 239 -18.58 28.74 -2.20
CA LYS A 239 -19.27 29.18 -3.43
C LYS A 239 -19.71 28.00 -4.30
N LYS A 240 -18.94 26.92 -4.30
CA LYS A 240 -19.28 25.67 -5.01
C LYS A 240 -20.55 24.97 -4.47
N TYR A 241 -20.99 25.29 -3.26
CA TYR A 241 -22.19 24.73 -2.63
C TYR A 241 -23.37 25.70 -2.64
N TRP A 242 -23.20 26.88 -3.27
CA TRP A 242 -24.31 27.80 -3.42
C TRP A 242 -25.43 27.13 -4.23
N PRO A 243 -26.69 27.26 -3.79
CA PRO A 243 -27.81 26.75 -4.56
C PRO A 243 -27.81 27.42 -5.94
N VAL A 244 -28.09 26.64 -6.98
CA VAL A 244 -28.27 27.15 -8.34
C VAL A 244 -29.38 28.20 -8.30
N GLU A 245 -29.19 29.34 -8.98
CA GLU A 245 -30.00 30.58 -8.89
C GLU A 245 -31.47 30.47 -9.34
N ASP A 246 -32.08 29.29 -9.30
CA ASP A 246 -33.44 29.03 -9.78
C ASP A 246 -34.49 29.00 -8.65
N LEU A 247 -34.29 29.84 -7.63
CA LEU A 247 -35.21 29.94 -6.50
C LEU A 247 -35.91 31.30 -6.55
N LYS A 248 -37.24 31.27 -6.77
CA LYS A 248 -38.18 32.40 -6.70
C LYS A 248 -38.26 33.08 -5.31
N PHE A 249 -37.32 32.80 -4.42
CA PHE A 249 -37.31 33.21 -3.02
C PHE A 249 -36.33 34.38 -2.79
N ALA A 250 -36.49 35.05 -1.65
CA ALA A 250 -35.70 36.21 -1.28
C ALA A 250 -34.19 35.94 -1.41
N LYS A 251 -33.43 36.91 -1.93
CA LYS A 251 -31.96 36.85 -1.98
C LYS A 251 -31.40 36.84 -0.56
N VAL A 252 -30.93 35.68 -0.11
CA VAL A 252 -30.21 35.53 1.16
C VAL A 252 -28.71 35.56 0.85
N SER A 253 -27.93 36.24 1.68
CA SER A 253 -26.47 36.20 1.59
C SER A 253 -25.96 34.85 2.09
N TYR A 254 -25.22 34.13 1.25
CA TYR A 254 -24.60 32.86 1.65
C TYR A 254 -23.17 33.12 2.17
N PRO A 255 -22.70 32.32 3.15
CA PRO A 255 -21.31 32.37 3.53
C PRO A 255 -20.42 31.98 2.35
N GLU A 256 -19.39 32.78 2.09
CA GLU A 256 -18.40 32.51 1.03
C GLU A 256 -17.34 31.50 1.48
N VAL A 257 -17.06 31.44 2.79
CA VAL A 257 -16.00 30.61 3.35
C VAL A 257 -16.46 29.89 4.61
N MET A 258 -15.91 28.70 4.87
CA MET A 258 -16.09 27.99 6.12
C MET A 258 -15.16 28.58 7.19
N ASN A 259 -15.67 29.45 8.05
CA ASN A 259 -14.96 29.96 9.21
C ASN A 259 -15.28 29.13 10.47
N GLU A 260 -14.57 29.40 11.57
CA GLU A 260 -14.71 28.67 12.84
C GLU A 260 -16.14 28.71 13.39
N ASP A 261 -16.78 29.89 13.38
CA ASP A 261 -18.15 30.06 13.88
C ASP A 261 -19.17 29.23 13.09
N LEU A 262 -19.07 29.26 11.75
CA LEU A 262 -19.95 28.48 10.87
C LEU A 262 -19.70 26.99 11.02
N ALA A 263 -18.43 26.58 11.13
CA ALA A 263 -18.06 25.19 11.36
C ALA A 263 -18.61 24.69 12.71
N PHE A 264 -18.53 25.51 13.77
CA PHE A 264 -19.12 25.21 15.06
C PHE A 264 -20.65 25.10 14.97
N LEU A 265 -21.32 26.04 14.29
CA LEU A 265 -22.77 26.03 14.14
C LEU A 265 -23.26 24.82 13.33
N LEU A 266 -22.58 24.46 12.24
CA LEU A 266 -22.89 23.25 11.48
C LEU A 266 -22.57 21.98 12.29
N GLY A 267 -21.47 21.99 13.04
CA GLY A 267 -21.12 20.91 13.96
C GLY A 267 -22.19 20.69 15.03
N THR A 268 -22.73 21.76 15.62
CA THR A 268 -23.81 21.69 16.60
C THR A 268 -25.15 21.27 15.99
N LEU A 269 -25.43 21.65 14.74
CA LEU A 269 -26.61 21.19 14.00
C LEU A 269 -26.57 19.70 13.65
N VAL A 270 -25.39 19.16 13.35
CA VAL A 270 -25.21 17.76 12.93
C VAL A 270 -24.93 16.84 14.12
N ALA A 271 -24.38 17.36 15.22
CA ALA A 271 -24.15 16.59 16.42
C ALA A 271 -25.48 16.16 17.06
N GLU A 272 -25.69 14.85 17.20
CA GLU A 272 -26.77 14.28 18.02
C GLU A 272 -26.45 14.45 19.53
N GLY A 273 -26.41 15.68 20.03
CA GLY A 273 -26.08 15.96 21.43
C GLY A 273 -26.44 17.36 21.91
N SER A 274 -26.60 17.53 23.23
CA SER A 274 -26.90 18.81 23.87
C SER A 274 -25.63 19.54 24.30
N TYR A 275 -25.39 20.75 23.80
CA TYR A 275 -24.32 21.62 24.28
C TYR A 275 -24.74 22.30 25.59
N HIS A 276 -24.04 22.00 26.69
CA HIS A 276 -24.15 22.75 27.94
C HIS A 276 -22.86 23.54 28.15
N GLN A 277 -22.97 24.86 28.07
CA GLN A 277 -21.89 25.77 28.44
C GLN A 277 -21.72 25.68 29.97
N LYS A 278 -20.51 25.36 30.44
CA LYS A 278 -20.15 25.45 31.86
C LYS A 278 -19.83 26.89 32.25
#